data_AF-A0A6M3ZUT9-F1
#
_entry.id   AF-A0A6M3ZUT9-F1
#
_cell.length_a   1.000
_cell.length_b   1.000
_cell.length_c   1.000
_cell.angle_alpha   90.00
_cell.angle_beta   90.00
_cell.angle_gamma   90.00
#
_symmetry.space_group_name_H-M   'P 1'
#
loop_
_entity.id
_entity.type
_entity.pdbx_description
1 polymer ?
#
loop_
_entity_poly.entity_id
_entity_poly.type
_entity_poly.pdbx_seq_one_letter_code
_entity_poly.pdbx_strand_id
1 'polypeptide(L)'
;MYRLYDEYISRDFSLDYWSDEGISQAALILIKFSDSEWDILAKPCLEKPEKWGVRCAETLGDIESVKALMVLLQLLKSENFDVRVAVLGRNRTVDLLIAN
;
A
#
# COMPACT_ATOMS: atom_id res chain seq x y z
N MET A 1 11.67 2.32 -9.95
CA MET A 1 11.21 1.71 -8.70
C MET A 1 9.78 1.22 -8.75
N TYR A 2 8.83 1.94 -9.35
CA TYR A 2 7.42 1.49 -9.43
C TYR A 2 7.26 0.05 -9.94
N ARG A 3 7.84 -0.29 -11.10
CA ARG A 3 7.74 -1.63 -11.68
C ARG A 3 8.28 -2.71 -10.75
N LEU A 4 9.40 -2.45 -10.07
CA LEU A 4 9.99 -3.37 -9.10
C LEU A 4 9.06 -3.59 -7.90
N TYR A 5 8.45 -2.51 -7.39
CA TYR A 5 7.47 -2.60 -6.30
C TYR A 5 6.26 -3.43 -6.73
N ASP A 6 5.67 -3.10 -7.88
CA ASP A 6 4.50 -3.76 -8.44
C ASP A 6 4.74 -5.27 -8.65
N GLU A 7 5.87 -5.62 -9.26
CA GLU A 7 6.27 -7.01 -9.44
C GLU A 7 6.50 -7.70 -8.09
N TYR A 8 7.19 -7.06 -7.15
CA TYR A 8 7.51 -7.64 -5.84
C TYR A 8 6.26 -8.01 -5.04
N ILE A 9 5.33 -7.07 -4.83
CA ILE A 9 4.15 -7.33 -3.99
C ILE A 9 3.14 -8.27 -4.67
N SER A 10 3.23 -8.41 -6.00
CA SER A 10 2.44 -9.38 -6.79
C SER A 10 2.94 -10.83 -6.66
N ARG A 11 4.17 -11.06 -6.18
CA ARG A 11 4.73 -12.42 -6.08
C ARG A 11 3.97 -13.27 -5.07
N ASP A 12 3.93 -14.58 -5.32
CA ASP A 12 3.28 -15.50 -4.40
C ASP A 12 4.17 -15.88 -3.21
N PHE A 13 4.33 -14.94 -2.27
CA PHE A 13 4.96 -15.21 -0.98
C PHE A 13 3.99 -15.92 -0.03
N SER A 14 4.54 -16.79 0.84
CA SER A 14 3.80 -17.30 2.00
C SER A 14 3.41 -16.14 2.93
N LEU A 15 2.37 -16.37 3.75
CA LEU A 15 1.93 -15.39 4.74
C LEU A 15 3.06 -15.07 5.73
N ASP A 16 3.74 -16.10 6.25
CA ASP A 16 4.86 -15.94 7.19
C ASP A 16 5.99 -15.08 6.62
N TYR A 17 6.40 -15.34 5.37
CA TYR A 17 7.42 -14.51 4.74
C TYR A 17 6.94 -13.08 4.54
N TRP A 18 5.67 -12.91 4.12
CA TRP A 18 5.13 -11.60 3.87
C TRP A 18 5.08 -10.74 5.14
N SER A 19 4.61 -11.31 6.25
CA SER A 19 4.56 -10.61 7.54
C SER A 19 5.94 -10.33 8.13
N ASP A 20 6.87 -11.27 8.02
CA ASP A 20 8.17 -11.16 8.70
C ASP A 20 9.17 -10.29 7.93
N GLU A 21 9.17 -10.37 6.59
CA GLU A 21 10.19 -9.74 5.74
C GLU A 21 9.58 -8.96 4.57
N GLY A 22 8.49 -9.47 3.98
CA GLY A 22 7.90 -8.95 2.76
C GLY A 22 7.55 -7.47 2.82
N ILE A 23 6.86 -7.06 3.88
CA ILE A 23 6.46 -5.67 4.12
C ILE A 23 7.68 -4.73 4.16
N SER A 24 8.70 -5.07 4.96
CA SER A 24 9.91 -4.27 5.12
C SER A 24 10.68 -4.10 3.81
N GLN A 25 10.81 -5.17 3.03
CA GLN A 25 11.46 -5.12 1.72
C GLN A 25 10.67 -4.27 0.72
N ALA A 26 9.34 -4.38 0.71
CA ALA A 26 8.48 -3.56 -0.13
C ALA A 26 8.60 -2.07 0.23
N ALA A 27 8.68 -1.75 1.53
CA ALA A 27 8.90 -0.40 2.02
C ALA A 27 10.25 0.19 1.56
N LEU A 28 11.32 -0.61 1.57
CA LEU A 28 12.64 -0.20 1.05
C LEU A 28 12.63 0.14 -0.46
N ILE A 29 11.68 -0.39 -1.22
CA ILE A 29 11.46 -0.01 -2.62
C ILE A 29 10.74 1.34 -2.69
N LEU A 30 9.70 1.54 -1.86
CA LEU A 30 8.90 2.77 -1.82
C LEU A 30 9.70 4.00 -1.41
N ILE A 31 10.63 3.90 -0.45
CA ILE A 31 11.48 5.03 -0.04
C ILE A 31 12.37 5.58 -1.17
N LYS A 32 12.52 4.83 -2.27
CA LYS A 32 13.28 5.21 -3.46
C LYS A 32 12.39 5.71 -4.60
N PHE A 33 11.08 5.87 -4.39
CA PHE A 33 10.17 6.42 -5.39
C PHE A 33 10.44 7.90 -5.63
N SER A 34 10.41 8.29 -6.90
CA SER A 34 10.22 9.67 -7.32
C SER A 34 8.75 10.10 -7.21
N ASP A 35 8.48 11.41 -7.24
CA ASP A 35 7.12 11.94 -7.26
C ASP A 35 6.28 11.37 -8.41
N SER A 36 6.88 11.23 -9.59
CA SER A 36 6.19 10.67 -10.76
C SER A 36 5.76 9.21 -10.55
N GLU A 37 6.53 8.44 -9.78
CA GLU A 37 6.20 7.04 -9.48
C GLU A 37 5.10 6.93 -8.42
N TRP A 38 5.04 7.87 -7.48
CA TRP A 38 3.89 8.00 -6.58
C TRP A 38 2.61 8.31 -7.35
N ASP A 39 2.68 9.23 -8.32
CA ASP A 39 1.53 9.57 -9.15
C ASP A 39 1.11 8.39 -10.06
N ILE A 40 2.06 7.56 -10.50
CA ILE A 40 1.77 6.30 -11.19
C ILE A 40 1.11 5.31 -10.23
N LEU A 41 1.58 5.15 -8.99
CA LEU A 41 0.99 4.19 -8.04
C LEU A 41 -0.46 4.53 -7.66
N ALA A 42 -0.78 5.82 -7.53
CA ALA A 42 -2.12 6.27 -7.14
C ALA A 42 -3.22 6.01 -8.18
N LYS A 43 -2.88 5.90 -9.48
CA LYS A 43 -3.86 5.79 -10.57
C LYS A 43 -4.45 4.37 -10.78
N PRO A 44 -3.66 3.29 -10.89
CA PRO A 44 -4.14 1.95 -11.23
C PRO A 44 -4.44 1.09 -9.99
N CYS A 45 -4.22 1.60 -8.77
CA CYS A 45 -4.34 0.78 -7.56
C CYS A 45 -5.75 0.18 -7.36
N LEU A 46 -6.79 0.79 -7.94
CA LEU A 46 -8.17 0.29 -7.91
C LEU A 46 -8.45 -0.87 -8.88
N GLU A 47 -7.63 -1.04 -9.92
CA GLU A 47 -7.78 -2.10 -10.93
C GLU A 47 -6.95 -3.35 -10.59
N LYS A 48 -6.17 -3.29 -9.51
CA LYS A 48 -5.28 -4.39 -9.09
C LYS A 48 -6.05 -5.47 -8.35
N PRO A 49 -5.58 -6.74 -8.39
CA PRO A 49 -6.18 -7.83 -7.62
C PRO A 49 -6.23 -7.54 -6.12
N GLU A 50 -7.20 -8.15 -5.42
CA GLU A 50 -7.38 -8.00 -3.98
C GLU A 50 -6.08 -8.18 -3.17
N LYS A 51 -5.37 -9.30 -3.38
CA LYS A 51 -4.12 -9.61 -2.69
C LYS A 51 -3.07 -8.51 -2.88
N TRP A 52 -3.04 -7.88 -4.05
CA TRP A 52 -2.16 -6.74 -4.31
C TRP A 52 -2.58 -5.52 -3.49
N GLY A 53 -3.88 -5.22 -3.45
CA GLY A 53 -4.42 -4.07 -2.71
C GLY A 53 -4.17 -4.17 -1.20
N VAL A 54 -4.38 -5.35 -0.61
CA VAL A 54 -4.10 -5.62 0.81
C VAL A 54 -2.62 -5.38 1.11
N ARG A 55 -1.73 -5.97 0.30
CA ARG A 55 -0.28 -5.82 0.48
C ARG A 55 0.22 -4.40 0.27
N CYS A 56 -0.38 -3.69 -0.67
CA CYS A 56 -0.10 -2.27 -0.89
C CYS A 56 -0.46 -1.45 0.36
N ALA A 57 -1.66 -1.67 0.92
CA ALA A 57 -2.08 -1.01 2.15
C ALA A 57 -1.17 -1.34 3.34
N GLU A 58 -0.79 -2.61 3.51
CA GLU A 58 0.12 -3.04 4.58
C GLU A 58 1.50 -2.39 4.47
N THR A 59 2.05 -2.29 3.26
CA THR A 59 3.35 -1.65 3.06
C THR A 59 3.30 -0.14 3.31
N LEU A 60 2.21 0.52 2.88
CA LEU A 60 2.08 1.97 2.97
C LEU A 60 1.79 2.46 4.39
N GLY A 61 1.27 1.60 5.27
CA GLY A 61 0.94 1.94 6.64
C GLY A 61 2.10 2.52 7.45
N ASP A 62 3.33 2.09 7.15
CA ASP A 62 4.55 2.50 7.85
C ASP A 62 5.34 3.60 7.11
N ILE A 63 4.86 4.06 5.95
CA ILE A 63 5.53 5.09 5.17
C ILE A 63 5.03 6.49 5.58
N GLU A 64 5.92 7.28 6.19
CA GLU A 64 5.64 8.66 6.61
C GLU A 64 5.66 9.65 5.42
N SER A 65 4.71 9.53 4.49
CA SER A 65 4.63 10.39 3.31
C SER A 65 3.18 10.79 2.98
N VAL A 66 2.96 12.06 2.66
CA VAL A 66 1.67 12.54 2.13
C VAL A 66 1.28 11.78 0.85
N LYS A 67 2.26 11.39 0.03
CA LYS A 67 2.01 10.58 -1.17
C LYS A 67 1.50 9.18 -0.81
N ALA A 68 2.04 8.55 0.23
CA ALA A 68 1.56 7.26 0.72
C ALA A 68 0.11 7.37 1.23
N LEU A 69 -0.20 8.43 1.98
CA LEU A 69 -1.56 8.72 2.43
C LEU A 69 -2.53 8.88 1.24
N MET A 70 -2.13 9.60 0.18
CA MET A 70 -2.96 9.75 -1.01
C MET A 70 -3.30 8.40 -1.66
N VAL A 71 -2.36 7.46 -1.71
CA VAL A 71 -2.61 6.10 -2.23
C VAL A 71 -3.54 5.31 -1.30
N LEU A 72 -3.33 5.37 0.01
CA LEU A 72 -4.22 4.75 1.01
C LEU A 72 -5.67 5.27 0.88
N LEU A 73 -5.86 6.58 0.67
CA LEU A 73 -7.18 7.18 0.42
C LEU A 73 -7.82 6.71 -0.89
N GLN A 74 -7.03 6.37 -1.91
CA GLN A 74 -7.58 5.72 -3.11
C GLN A 74 -7.98 4.27 -2.80
N LEU A 75 -7.15 3.50 -2.09
CA LEU A 75 -7.46 2.11 -1.73
C LEU A 75 -8.73 1.98 -0.88
N LEU A 76 -9.07 2.97 -0.04
CA LEU A 76 -10.35 3.02 0.68
C LEU A 76 -11.59 3.03 -0.22
N LYS A 77 -11.45 3.43 -1.48
CA LYS A 77 -12.53 3.41 -2.48
C LYS A 77 -12.69 2.06 -3.16
N SER A 78 -11.82 1.08 -2.87
CA SER A 78 -11.94 -0.28 -3.40
C SER A 78 -13.29 -0.89 -3.02
N GLU A 79 -13.92 -1.62 -3.94
CA GLU A 79 -15.13 -2.41 -3.64
C GLU A 79 -14.82 -3.61 -2.75
N ASN A 80 -13.57 -4.04 -2.71
CA ASN A 80 -13.13 -5.16 -1.90
C ASN A 80 -13.05 -4.80 -0.40
N PHE A 81 -13.75 -5.57 0.43
CA PHE A 81 -13.81 -5.35 1.88
C PHE A 81 -12.45 -5.50 2.56
N ASP A 82 -11.68 -6.53 2.21
CA ASP A 82 -10.40 -6.82 2.84
C ASP A 82 -9.35 -5.75 2.54
N VAL A 83 -9.36 -5.19 1.32
CA VAL A 83 -8.53 -4.02 0.98
C VAL A 83 -8.86 -2.82 1.88
N ARG A 84 -10.15 -2.51 2.08
CA ARG A 84 -10.55 -1.39 2.96
C ARG A 84 -10.18 -1.65 4.41
N VAL A 85 -10.37 -2.87 4.91
CA VAL A 85 -9.97 -3.27 6.27
C VAL A 85 -8.46 -3.16 6.45
N ALA A 86 -7.67 -3.58 5.47
CA ALA A 86 -6.21 -3.47 5.52
C ALA A 86 -5.75 -2.01 5.65
N VAL A 87 -6.41 -1.07 4.95
CA VAL A 87 -6.12 0.37 5.09
C VAL A 87 -6.49 0.91 6.47
N LEU A 88 -7.67 0.55 6.99
CA LEU A 88 -8.17 1.04 8.28
C LEU A 88 -7.43 0.43 9.47
N GLY A 89 -6.95 -0.81 9.34
CA GLY A 89 -6.13 -1.49 10.33
C GLY A 89 -4.73 -0.91 10.47
N ARG A 90 -4.39 0.19 9.77
CA ARG A 90 -3.19 0.99 9.99
C ARG A 90 -3.57 2.20 10.84
N ASN A 91 -3.08 2.23 12.09
CA ASN A 91 -3.45 3.23 13.12
C ASN A 91 -3.43 4.68 12.61
N ARG A 92 -2.50 5.00 11.71
CA ARG A 92 -2.33 6.35 11.14
C ARG A 92 -3.49 6.82 10.27
N THR A 93 -4.22 5.92 9.59
CA THR A 93 -5.38 6.29 8.76
C THR A 93 -6.54 6.74 9.64
N VAL A 94 -6.74 6.05 10.77
CA VAL A 94 -7.82 6.35 11.71
C VAL A 94 -7.60 7.71 12.34
N ASP A 95 -6.40 8.00 12.85
CA ASP A 95 -6.06 9.30 13.46
C ASP A 95 -6.32 10.50 12.52
N LEU A 96 -6.07 10.35 11.22
CA LEU A 96 -6.30 11.40 10.22
C LEU A 96 -7.79 11.58 9.85
N LEU A 97 -8.62 10.55 10.03
CA LEU A 97 -10.06 10.61 9.77
C LEU A 97 -10.85 11.22 10.94
N ILE A 98 -10.33 11.15 12.17
CA ILE A 98 -10.95 11.75 13.37
C ILE A 98 -10.47 13.18 13.65
N ALA A 99 -9.43 13.65 12.94
CA ALA A 99 -8.86 15.00 13.11
C ALA A 99 -9.48 16.07 12.19
N ASN A 100 -10.49 15.73 11.39
CA ASN A 100 -11.31 16.64 10.57
C ASN A 100 -12.80 16.48 10.93
#